data_AF-A0A6G8F3F4-F1
#
_entry.id   AF-A0A6G8F3F4-F1
#
_cell.length_a   1.000
_cell.length_b   1.000
_cell.length_c   1.000
_cell.angle_alpha   90.00
_cell.angle_beta   90.00
_cell.angle_gamma   90.00
#
_symmetry.space_group_name_H-M   'P 1'
#
loop_
_entity.id
_entity.type
_entity.pdbx_description
1 polymer ?
#
loop_
_entity_poly.entity_id
_entity_poly.type
_entity_poly.pdbx_seq_one_letter_code
_entity_poly.pdbx_strand_id
1 'polypeptide(L)'
;MPLKQIFRDYFYPDSRIIAQKAAVYDRVPWYRSLRFVPIFLWSLCATWATSYDMESYVEKWTLACGMAIIMLPLIYLGIKGYRWVLLFDILYIVGNQVGAIWQYGFQDWSVVVVPVITCLFVFPLVTAFRIENYRVKNKLAPKRKFWIDVLKAISGTVLISGAIMVVLTVFVNRELKASDNLLERKLEIFIHMGGVEKYCQKHGVKLNIYPQRFMKDYAEQIEEVDRQLGNTLFLKFMVQKAEDEVIRMGLEEKYDRLRKGVIVMQLRKKQNIPDGEFVWKDEYDSLMDGAGYCRFLDNNYDLFKNIGLFKDLDKQGK
;
A
#
# COMPACT_ATOMS: atom_id res chain seq x y z
N MET A 1 35.87 -30.45 11.66
CA MET A 1 36.72 -29.53 12.44
C MET A 1 36.12 -29.41 13.84
N PRO A 2 36.85 -29.70 14.94
CA PRO A 2 36.25 -29.76 16.27
C PRO A 2 35.75 -28.37 16.71
N LEU A 3 34.55 -28.30 17.29
CA LEU A 3 33.87 -27.07 17.70
C LEU A 3 34.77 -26.14 18.53
N LYS A 4 35.61 -26.73 19.39
CA LYS A 4 36.58 -26.03 20.26
C LYS A 4 37.62 -25.22 19.47
N GLN A 5 38.00 -25.69 18.29
CA GLN A 5 38.97 -25.02 17.43
C GLN A 5 38.33 -23.86 16.65
N ILE A 6 37.08 -24.04 16.20
CA ILE A 6 36.26 -22.95 15.64
C ILE A 6 36.07 -21.84 16.68
N PHE A 7 35.74 -22.20 17.93
CA PHE A 7 35.63 -21.22 19.01
C PHE A 7 36.96 -20.50 19.26
N ARG A 8 38.09 -21.21 19.35
CA ARG A 8 39.39 -20.57 19.57
C ARG A 8 39.80 -19.64 18.42
N ASP A 9 39.53 -20.05 17.18
CA ASP A 9 39.99 -19.31 16.01
C ASP A 9 39.14 -18.06 15.71
N TYR A 10 37.87 -18.05 16.11
CA TYR A 10 36.97 -16.90 15.92
C TYR A 10 36.82 -16.00 17.16
N PHE A 11 37.05 -16.52 18.38
CA PHE A 11 36.89 -15.75 19.62
C PHE A 11 38.12 -14.96 20.06
N TYR A 12 39.33 -15.35 19.65
CA TYR A 12 40.55 -14.63 20.03
C TYR A 12 40.88 -13.50 19.04
N PRO A 13 41.10 -12.26 19.52
CA PRO A 13 41.28 -11.08 18.66
C PRO A 13 42.58 -11.09 17.83
N ASP A 14 43.58 -11.86 18.24
CA ASP A 14 44.88 -11.99 17.54
C ASP A 14 45.06 -13.39 16.92
N SER A 15 43.97 -14.09 16.57
CA SER A 15 44.08 -15.41 15.94
C SER A 15 44.68 -15.35 14.53
N ARG A 16 45.33 -16.45 14.11
CA ARG A 16 45.92 -16.56 12.75
C ARG A 16 44.88 -16.36 11.65
N ILE A 17 43.63 -16.78 11.88
CA ILE A 17 42.51 -16.58 10.94
C ILE A 17 42.12 -15.11 10.83
N ILE A 18 42.07 -14.38 11.96
CA ILE A 18 41.77 -12.94 11.96
C ILE A 18 42.87 -12.17 11.22
N ALA A 19 44.15 -12.51 11.45
CA ALA A 19 45.28 -11.91 10.75
C ALA A 19 45.24 -12.14 9.23
N GLN A 20 44.92 -13.37 8.79
CA GLN A 20 44.77 -13.69 7.36
C GLN A 20 43.61 -12.93 6.71
N LYS A 21 42.45 -12.87 7.37
CA LYS A 21 41.28 -12.13 6.88
C LYS A 21 41.51 -10.61 6.86
N ALA A 22 42.28 -10.09 7.82
CA ALA A 22 42.66 -8.68 7.88
C ALA A 22 43.56 -8.25 6.71
N ALA A 23 44.46 -9.12 6.24
CA ALA A 23 45.40 -8.82 5.16
C ALA A 23 44.73 -8.66 3.78
N VAL A 24 43.65 -9.41 3.54
CA VAL A 24 42.94 -9.43 2.23
C VAL A 24 41.67 -8.55 2.26
N TYR A 25 41.41 -7.88 3.39
CA TYR A 25 40.11 -7.28 3.68
C TYR A 25 39.59 -6.31 2.61
N ASP A 26 40.43 -5.39 2.13
CA ASP A 26 40.01 -4.39 1.14
C ASP A 26 39.95 -4.94 -0.30
N ARG A 27 40.47 -6.14 -0.56
CA ARG A 27 40.48 -6.77 -1.89
C ARG A 27 39.18 -7.53 -2.20
N VAL A 28 38.38 -7.82 -1.17
CA VAL A 28 37.12 -8.55 -1.34
C VAL A 28 36.01 -7.56 -1.72
N PRO A 29 35.34 -7.74 -2.88
CA PRO A 29 34.20 -6.92 -3.24
C PRO A 29 33.09 -7.03 -2.19
N TRP A 30 32.44 -5.91 -1.86
CA TRP A 30 31.46 -5.84 -0.78
C TRP A 30 30.29 -6.83 -0.96
N TYR A 31 29.82 -7.03 -2.19
CA TYR A 31 28.74 -7.97 -2.54
C TYR A 31 29.16 -9.45 -2.51
N ARG A 32 30.47 -9.75 -2.47
CA ARG A 32 31.01 -11.12 -2.28
C ARG A 32 31.38 -11.41 -0.82
N SER A 33 31.20 -10.43 0.06
CA SER A 33 31.43 -10.63 1.48
C SER A 33 30.37 -11.57 2.04
N LEU A 34 30.79 -12.64 2.74
CA LEU A 34 29.89 -13.50 3.53
C LEU A 34 29.10 -12.73 4.61
N ARG A 35 29.44 -11.45 4.82
CA ARG A 35 28.78 -10.53 5.75
C ARG A 35 27.63 -9.75 5.12
N PHE A 36 27.60 -9.69 3.78
CA PHE A 36 26.54 -9.00 3.05
C PHE A 36 25.18 -9.63 3.36
N VAL A 37 25.08 -10.96 3.23
CA VAL A 37 23.81 -11.69 3.39
C VAL A 37 23.24 -11.52 4.81
N PRO A 38 23.99 -11.69 5.92
CA PRO A 38 23.47 -11.45 7.26
C PRO A 38 23.02 -10.00 7.50
N ILE A 39 23.83 -9.01 7.12
CA ILE A 39 23.53 -7.60 7.37
C ILE A 39 22.31 -7.15 6.53
N PHE A 40 22.25 -7.61 5.28
CA PHE A 40 21.15 -7.32 4.37
C PHE A 40 19.84 -8.01 4.80
N LEU A 41 19.88 -9.31 5.13
CA LEU A 41 18.69 -10.03 5.62
C LEU A 41 18.18 -9.45 6.93
N TRP A 42 19.05 -9.08 7.87
CA TRP A 42 18.63 -8.40 9.10
C TRP A 42 17.91 -7.10 8.81
N SER A 43 18.44 -6.26 7.92
CA SER A 43 17.80 -4.99 7.56
C SER A 43 16.41 -5.20 6.94
N LEU A 44 16.22 -6.26 6.16
CA LEU A 44 14.92 -6.65 5.62
C LEU A 44 13.96 -7.10 6.72
N CYS A 45 14.41 -7.97 7.64
CA CYS A 45 13.59 -8.43 8.76
C CYS A 45 13.19 -7.29 9.70
N ALA A 46 14.11 -6.36 10.00
CA ALA A 46 13.82 -5.18 10.80
C ALA A 46 12.78 -4.28 10.14
N THR A 47 12.91 -4.05 8.82
CA THR A 47 11.97 -3.27 8.01
C THR A 47 10.58 -3.91 7.96
N TRP A 48 10.53 -5.24 7.89
CA TRP A 48 9.28 -6.00 7.88
C TRP A 48 8.59 -5.99 9.25
N ALA A 49 9.35 -6.17 10.34
CA ALA A 49 8.82 -6.09 11.70
C ALA A 49 8.21 -4.72 12.01
N THR A 50 8.86 -3.63 11.60
CA THR A 50 8.33 -2.26 11.80
C THR A 50 7.10 -1.94 10.96
N SER A 51 6.86 -2.66 9.87
CA SER A 51 5.69 -2.44 9.00
C SER A 51 4.53 -3.42 9.28
N TYR A 52 4.69 -4.35 10.23
CA TYR A 52 3.68 -5.38 10.51
C TYR A 52 2.36 -4.80 11.03
N ASP A 53 2.43 -3.84 11.95
CA ASP A 53 1.28 -3.28 12.70
C ASP A 53 0.50 -2.19 11.95
N MET A 54 0.89 -1.81 10.73
CA MET A 54 0.14 -0.78 9.99
C MET A 54 -1.12 -1.36 9.34
N GLU A 55 -2.22 -0.62 9.32
CA GLU A 55 -3.47 -1.09 8.70
C GLU A 55 -3.48 -0.83 7.19
N SER A 56 -2.85 0.26 6.75
CA SER A 56 -2.80 0.65 5.34
C SER A 56 -1.64 -0.01 4.60
N TYR A 57 -1.94 -0.66 3.46
CA TYR A 57 -0.94 -1.20 2.56
C TYR A 57 0.03 -0.12 2.07
N VAL A 58 -0.47 1.09 1.80
CA VAL A 58 0.37 2.22 1.35
C VAL A 58 1.36 2.63 2.44
N GLU A 59 0.90 2.73 3.69
CA GLU A 59 1.76 3.08 4.83
C GLU A 59 2.86 2.03 5.05
N LYS A 60 2.54 0.73 4.93
CA LYS A 60 3.52 -0.36 5.00
C LYS A 60 4.64 -0.18 3.99
N TRP A 61 4.29 0.10 2.73
CA TRP A 61 5.28 0.27 1.66
C TRP A 61 6.08 1.56 1.81
N THR A 62 5.46 2.66 2.18
CA THR A 62 6.16 3.92 2.42
C THR A 62 7.17 3.80 3.56
N LEU A 63 6.80 3.16 4.67
CA LEU A 63 7.71 2.90 5.78
C LEU A 63 8.83 1.93 5.36
N ALA A 64 8.50 0.87 4.62
CA ALA A 64 9.49 -0.10 4.17
C ALA A 64 10.54 0.54 3.24
N CYS A 65 10.09 1.37 2.30
CA CYS A 65 10.99 2.15 1.44
C CYS A 65 11.80 3.17 2.23
N GLY A 66 11.19 3.88 3.18
CA GLY A 66 11.88 4.84 4.05
C GLY A 66 12.99 4.20 4.88
N MET A 67 12.71 3.03 5.48
CA MET A 67 13.68 2.26 6.25
C MET A 67 14.80 1.70 5.36
N ALA A 68 14.49 1.24 4.15
CA ALA A 68 15.51 0.81 3.19
C ALA A 68 16.49 1.95 2.81
N ILE A 69 15.98 3.18 2.66
CA ILE A 69 16.80 4.38 2.38
C ILE A 69 17.77 4.68 3.53
N ILE A 70 17.32 4.52 4.77
CA ILE A 70 18.17 4.78 5.95
C ILE A 70 19.17 3.64 6.17
N MET A 71 18.76 2.39 5.92
CA MET A 71 19.56 1.21 6.22
C MET A 71 20.60 0.89 5.15
N LEU A 72 20.33 1.09 3.86
CA LEU A 72 21.28 0.77 2.77
C LEU A 72 22.67 1.44 2.92
N PRO A 73 22.78 2.73 3.29
CA PRO A 73 24.06 3.36 3.56
C PRO A 73 24.78 2.73 4.76
N LEU A 74 24.05 2.39 5.82
CA LEU A 74 24.59 1.76 7.02
C LEU A 74 25.11 0.36 6.70
N ILE A 75 24.37 -0.43 5.92
CA ILE A 75 24.79 -1.75 5.43
C ILE A 75 26.10 -1.64 4.64
N TYR A 76 26.19 -0.68 3.70
CA TYR A 76 27.40 -0.45 2.92
C TYR A 76 28.60 -0.11 3.81
N LEU A 77 28.43 0.81 4.77
CA LEU A 77 29.50 1.22 5.68
C LEU A 77 29.89 0.10 6.65
N GLY A 78 28.93 -0.71 7.11
CA GLY A 78 29.15 -1.91 7.91
C GLY A 78 29.97 -2.96 7.16
N ILE A 79 29.65 -3.21 5.89
CA ILE A 79 30.44 -4.13 5.04
C ILE A 79 31.85 -3.59 4.79
N LYS A 80 31.98 -2.28 4.58
CA LYS A 80 33.30 -1.62 4.49
C LYS A 80 34.08 -1.72 5.81
N GLY A 81 33.43 -2.05 6.92
CA GLY A 81 34.06 -2.33 8.20
C GLY A 81 34.33 -1.06 9.00
N TYR A 82 33.48 -0.04 8.89
CA TYR A 82 33.59 1.14 9.76
C TYR A 82 33.18 0.77 11.19
N ARG A 83 34.13 0.90 12.14
CA ARG A 83 33.96 0.43 13.53
C ARG A 83 32.74 0.97 14.24
N TRP A 84 32.49 2.26 14.11
CA TRP A 84 31.36 2.93 14.76
C TRP A 84 30.01 2.46 14.20
N VAL A 85 29.96 2.14 12.90
CA VAL A 85 28.77 1.58 12.25
C VAL A 85 28.54 0.14 12.71
N LEU A 86 29.60 -0.68 12.72
CA LEU A 86 29.52 -2.05 13.24
C LEU A 86 29.11 -2.10 14.71
N LEU A 87 29.60 -1.16 15.53
CA LEU A 87 29.21 -1.04 16.93
C LEU A 87 27.74 -0.63 17.07
N PHE A 88 27.29 0.34 16.27
CA PHE A 88 25.89 0.75 16.22
C PHE A 88 24.98 -0.42 15.83
N ASP A 89 25.33 -1.18 14.78
CA ASP A 89 24.55 -2.35 14.34
C ASP A 89 24.42 -3.40 15.45
N ILE A 90 25.53 -3.70 16.15
CA ILE A 90 25.53 -4.64 17.28
C ILE A 90 24.64 -4.12 18.42
N LEU A 91 24.80 -2.84 18.81
CA LEU A 91 24.03 -2.25 19.90
C LEU A 91 22.54 -2.16 19.57
N TYR A 92 22.20 -1.83 18.33
CA TYR A 92 20.82 -1.75 17.86
C TYR A 92 20.13 -3.12 17.89
N ILE A 93 20.82 -4.15 17.38
CA ILE A 93 20.32 -5.53 17.42
C ILE A 93 20.07 -5.98 18.86
N VAL A 94 21.06 -5.79 19.75
CA VAL A 94 20.94 -6.20 21.16
C VAL A 94 19.86 -5.39 21.88
N GLY A 95 19.77 -4.08 21.64
CA GLY A 95 18.78 -3.19 22.24
C GLY A 95 17.35 -3.57 21.88
N ASN A 96 17.07 -3.85 20.60
CA ASN A 96 15.74 -4.29 20.16
C ASN A 96 15.33 -5.63 20.79
N GLN A 97 16.28 -6.55 21.02
CA GLN A 97 15.98 -7.81 21.73
C GLN A 97 15.63 -7.58 23.19
N VAL A 98 16.41 -6.74 23.89
CA VAL A 98 16.12 -6.40 25.28
C VAL A 98 14.75 -5.72 25.39
N GLY A 99 14.42 -4.80 24.47
CA GLY A 99 13.11 -4.17 24.40
C GLY A 99 11.98 -5.16 24.16
N ALA A 100 12.14 -6.08 23.19
CA ALA A 100 11.15 -7.11 22.90
C ALA A 100 10.94 -8.07 24.08
N ILE A 101 12.01 -8.54 24.72
CA ILE A 101 11.93 -9.41 25.91
C ILE A 101 11.24 -8.66 27.06
N TRP A 102 11.55 -7.38 27.25
CA TRP A 102 10.94 -6.55 28.27
C TRP A 102 9.43 -6.36 28.05
N GLN A 103 9.03 -6.16 26.79
CA GLN A 103 7.65 -5.84 26.44
C GLN A 103 6.73 -7.07 26.35
N TYR A 104 7.23 -8.21 25.87
CA TYR A 104 6.43 -9.41 25.60
C TYR A 104 6.68 -10.56 26.59
N GLY A 105 7.66 -10.43 27.51
CA GLY A 105 8.03 -11.46 28.46
C GLY A 105 8.60 -12.72 27.79
N PHE A 106 8.82 -13.80 28.55
CA PHE A 106 9.34 -15.10 28.04
C PHE A 106 8.24 -16.09 27.60
N GLN A 107 6.99 -15.65 27.51
CA GLN A 107 5.86 -16.55 27.31
C GLN A 107 5.63 -16.97 25.86
N ASP A 108 6.27 -16.29 24.91
CA ASP A 108 6.02 -16.48 23.49
C ASP A 108 7.19 -17.20 22.81
N TRP A 109 6.90 -18.11 21.86
CA TRP A 109 7.92 -18.93 21.17
C TRP A 109 8.95 -18.06 20.40
N SER A 110 8.51 -16.85 20.02
CA SER A 110 9.34 -15.77 19.48
C SER A 110 10.54 -15.45 20.38
N VAL A 111 10.44 -15.63 21.69
CA VAL A 111 11.51 -15.32 22.66
C VAL A 111 12.67 -16.33 22.62
N VAL A 112 12.47 -17.53 22.06
CA VAL A 112 13.55 -18.52 21.87
C VAL A 112 14.10 -18.45 20.44
N VAL A 113 13.21 -18.32 19.45
CA VAL A 113 13.58 -18.28 18.03
C VAL A 113 14.35 -17.00 17.69
N VAL A 114 13.91 -15.86 18.21
CA VAL A 114 14.50 -14.56 17.86
C VAL A 114 15.92 -14.41 18.41
N PRO A 115 16.29 -14.82 19.65
CA PRO A 115 17.68 -14.79 20.10
C PRO A 115 18.61 -15.74 19.33
N VAL A 116 18.13 -16.90 18.92
CA VAL A 116 18.92 -17.85 18.09
C VAL A 116 19.22 -17.24 16.72
N ILE A 117 18.20 -16.67 16.07
CA ILE A 117 18.34 -15.95 14.81
C ILE A 117 19.25 -14.72 15.01
N THR A 118 19.11 -14.02 16.12
CA THR A 118 19.96 -12.86 16.46
C THR A 118 21.42 -13.24 16.62
N CYS A 119 21.72 -14.36 17.28
CA CYS A 119 23.09 -14.88 17.40
C CYS A 119 23.72 -15.16 16.03
N LEU A 120 22.93 -15.65 15.06
CA LEU A 120 23.39 -15.86 13.68
C LEU A 120 23.76 -14.55 12.98
N PHE A 121 23.12 -13.43 13.33
CA PHE A 121 23.40 -12.11 12.77
C PHE A 121 24.52 -11.35 13.50
N VAL A 122 24.59 -11.46 14.83
CA VAL A 122 25.61 -10.79 15.65
C VAL A 122 27.00 -11.39 15.43
N PHE A 123 27.10 -12.71 15.23
CA PHE A 123 28.39 -13.38 15.08
C PHE A 123 29.23 -12.88 13.87
N PRO A 124 28.67 -12.70 12.65
CA PRO A 124 29.34 -12.04 11.54
C PRO A 124 29.79 -10.61 11.84
N LEU A 125 28.98 -9.82 12.55
CA LEU A 125 29.27 -8.44 12.92
C LEU A 125 30.41 -8.34 13.93
N VAL A 126 30.39 -9.17 14.97
CA VAL A 126 31.47 -9.25 15.97
C VAL A 126 32.79 -9.69 15.32
N THR A 127 32.74 -10.64 14.39
CA THR A 127 33.92 -11.06 13.63
C THR A 127 34.46 -9.92 12.76
N ALA A 128 33.58 -9.14 12.14
CA ALA A 128 33.97 -7.96 11.36
C ALA A 128 34.64 -6.88 12.22
N PHE A 129 34.06 -6.60 13.39
CA PHE A 129 34.59 -5.64 14.35
C PHE A 129 35.98 -6.05 14.84
N ARG A 130 36.20 -7.34 15.11
CA ARG A 130 37.52 -7.87 15.48
C ARG A 130 38.56 -7.73 14.38
N ILE A 131 38.20 -8.05 13.13
CA ILE A 131 39.10 -7.89 11.99
C ILE A 131 39.51 -6.43 11.82
N GLU A 132 38.56 -5.49 11.93
CA GLU A 132 38.89 -4.07 11.86
C GLU A 132 39.70 -3.61 13.08
N ASN A 133 39.44 -4.18 14.27
CA ASN A 133 40.25 -3.98 15.48
C ASN A 133 41.72 -4.35 15.27
N TYR A 134 41.95 -5.53 14.72
CA TYR A 134 43.28 -6.01 14.35
C TYR A 134 43.95 -5.10 13.32
N ARG A 135 43.21 -4.61 12.31
CA ARG A 135 43.77 -3.79 11.23
C ARG A 135 44.28 -2.43 11.69
N VAL A 136 43.57 -1.72 12.55
CA VAL A 136 44.11 -0.43 13.06
C VAL A 136 45.22 -0.67 14.07
N LYS A 137 45.11 -1.69 14.95
CA LYS A 137 46.17 -2.06 15.89
C LYS A 137 47.50 -2.29 15.16
N ASN A 138 47.45 -2.98 14.01
CA ASN A 138 48.62 -3.31 13.19
C ASN A 138 48.89 -2.34 12.03
N LYS A 139 48.21 -1.17 11.98
CA LYS A 139 48.37 -0.15 10.91
C LYS A 139 48.20 -0.71 9.48
N LEU A 140 47.37 -1.74 9.32
CA LEU A 140 47.00 -2.36 8.03
C LEU A 140 45.78 -1.71 7.38
N ALA A 141 45.10 -0.81 8.09
CA ALA A 141 43.97 -0.06 7.55
C ALA A 141 44.49 1.06 6.64
N PRO A 142 44.01 1.19 5.38
CA PRO A 142 44.32 2.35 4.56
C PRO A 142 43.81 3.62 5.24
N LYS A 143 44.39 4.77 4.91
CA LYS A 143 43.83 6.09 5.26
C LYS A 143 42.49 6.26 4.54
N ARG A 144 41.42 5.68 5.11
CA ARG A 144 40.08 5.70 4.54
C ARG A 144 39.55 7.13 4.53
N LYS A 145 39.01 7.56 3.40
CA LYS A 145 38.29 8.82 3.28
C LYS A 145 36.84 8.57 3.69
N PHE A 146 36.59 8.48 4.99
CA PHE A 146 35.26 8.20 5.57
C PHE A 146 34.15 8.99 4.88
N TRP A 147 34.33 10.30 4.75
CA TRP A 147 33.37 11.19 4.10
C TRP A 147 33.10 10.86 2.63
N ILE A 148 34.10 10.38 1.87
CA ILE A 148 33.88 9.96 0.47
C ILE A 148 33.07 8.68 0.40
N ASP A 149 33.32 7.73 1.30
CA ASP A 149 32.57 6.47 1.33
C ASP A 149 31.13 6.70 1.83
N VAL A 150 30.93 7.61 2.78
CA VAL A 150 29.60 8.07 3.21
C VAL A 150 28.86 8.72 2.05
N LEU A 151 29.52 9.63 1.31
CA LEU A 151 28.90 10.32 0.18
C LEU A 151 28.49 9.34 -0.93
N LYS A 152 29.32 8.33 -1.21
CA LYS A 152 29.00 7.25 -2.17
C LYS A 152 27.84 6.38 -1.70
N ALA A 153 27.78 6.09 -0.40
CA ALA A 153 26.72 5.27 0.18
C ALA A 153 25.37 5.99 0.10
N ILE A 154 25.34 7.27 0.45
CA ILE A 154 24.15 8.11 0.40
C ILE A 154 23.72 8.34 -1.06
N SER A 155 24.64 8.74 -1.94
CA SER A 155 24.30 9.02 -3.35
C SER A 155 23.78 7.77 -4.08
N GLY A 156 24.40 6.61 -3.86
CA GLY A 156 23.92 5.35 -4.40
C GLY A 156 22.53 4.99 -3.88
N THR A 157 22.28 5.22 -2.59
CA THR A 157 20.98 4.94 -1.99
C THR A 157 19.90 5.87 -2.53
N VAL A 158 20.15 7.18 -2.59
CA VAL A 158 19.21 8.17 -3.13
C VAL A 158 18.86 7.87 -4.58
N LEU A 159 19.83 7.46 -5.41
CA LEU A 159 19.58 7.09 -6.80
C LEU A 159 18.70 5.84 -6.92
N ILE A 160 19.01 4.79 -6.16
CA ILE A 160 18.24 3.54 -6.16
C ILE A 160 16.82 3.79 -5.64
N SER A 161 16.70 4.50 -4.52
CA SER A 161 15.39 4.80 -3.93
C SER A 161 14.57 5.74 -4.79
N GLY A 162 15.20 6.73 -5.43
CA GLY A 162 14.55 7.63 -6.38
C GLY A 162 14.03 6.86 -7.60
N ALA A 163 14.84 5.96 -8.17
CA ALA A 163 14.41 5.11 -9.28
C ALA A 163 13.25 4.18 -8.89
N ILE A 164 13.31 3.54 -7.72
CA ILE A 164 12.24 2.70 -7.18
C ILE A 164 10.97 3.54 -6.95
N MET A 165 11.09 4.71 -6.32
CA MET A 165 9.97 5.63 -6.10
C MET A 165 9.31 6.06 -7.40
N VAL A 166 10.09 6.39 -8.44
CA VAL A 166 9.54 6.77 -9.75
C VAL A 166 8.80 5.59 -10.38
N VAL A 167 9.40 4.40 -10.40
CA VAL A 167 8.77 3.18 -10.95
C VAL A 167 7.50 2.84 -10.19
N LEU A 168 7.56 2.86 -8.86
CA LEU A 168 6.39 2.62 -8.00
C LEU A 168 5.33 3.70 -8.23
N THR A 169 5.68 4.97 -8.30
CA THR A 169 4.71 6.06 -8.53
C THR A 169 4.04 5.91 -9.89
N VAL A 170 4.78 5.57 -10.94
CA VAL A 170 4.22 5.34 -12.28
C VAL A 170 3.33 4.11 -12.30
N PHE A 171 3.76 3.01 -11.68
CA PHE A 171 3.00 1.77 -11.60
C PHE A 171 1.73 1.95 -10.76
N VAL A 172 1.87 2.48 -9.56
CA VAL A 172 0.77 2.77 -8.62
C VAL A 172 -0.19 3.77 -9.23
N ASN A 173 0.24 4.85 -9.88
CA ASN A 173 -0.69 5.78 -10.52
C ASN A 173 -1.43 5.16 -11.72
N ARG A 174 -0.81 4.21 -12.42
CA ARG A 174 -1.46 3.52 -13.55
C ARG A 174 -2.47 2.48 -13.06
N GLU A 175 -2.09 1.69 -12.06
CA GLU A 175 -2.97 0.70 -11.42
C GLU A 175 -4.07 1.35 -10.59
N LEU A 176 -3.79 2.44 -9.86
CA LEU A 176 -4.79 3.21 -9.14
C LEU A 176 -5.79 3.85 -10.09
N LYS A 177 -5.35 4.49 -11.19
CA LYS A 177 -6.30 5.05 -12.17
C LYS A 177 -7.17 3.98 -12.82
N ALA A 178 -6.61 2.81 -13.12
CA ALA A 178 -7.38 1.68 -13.61
C ALA A 178 -8.39 1.17 -12.56
N SER A 179 -7.96 1.12 -11.29
CA SER A 179 -8.75 0.69 -10.15
C SER A 179 -9.85 1.68 -9.78
N ASP A 180 -9.60 2.99 -9.85
CA ASP A 180 -10.55 4.06 -9.55
C ASP A 180 -11.66 4.09 -10.60
N ASN A 181 -11.30 4.00 -11.89
CA ASN A 181 -12.30 3.89 -12.96
C ASN A 181 -13.16 2.62 -12.83
N LEU A 182 -12.56 1.50 -12.42
CA LEU A 182 -13.29 0.25 -12.20
C LEU A 182 -14.21 0.34 -10.97
N LEU A 183 -13.74 0.98 -9.89
CA LEU A 183 -14.50 1.24 -8.68
C LEU A 183 -15.69 2.15 -8.95
N GLU A 184 -15.51 3.25 -9.69
CA GLU A 184 -16.59 4.16 -10.09
C GLU A 184 -17.67 3.43 -10.90
N ARG A 185 -17.27 2.63 -11.90
CA ARG A 185 -18.21 1.83 -12.72
C ARG A 185 -19.00 0.83 -11.86
N LYS A 186 -18.33 0.17 -10.91
CA LYS A 186 -18.99 -0.77 -10.01
C LYS A 186 -19.97 -0.08 -9.08
N LEU A 187 -19.60 1.08 -8.55
CA LEU A 187 -20.48 1.89 -7.72
C LEU A 187 -21.69 2.39 -8.51
N GLU A 188 -21.52 2.79 -9.76
CA GLU A 188 -22.63 3.18 -10.63
C GLU A 188 -23.61 2.02 -10.85
N ILE A 189 -23.10 0.83 -11.19
CA ILE A 189 -23.91 -0.40 -11.29
C ILE A 189 -24.64 -0.68 -9.97
N PHE A 190 -23.94 -0.61 -8.85
CA PHE A 190 -24.52 -0.85 -7.52
C PHE A 190 -25.65 0.14 -7.19
N ILE A 191 -25.45 1.43 -7.49
CA ILE A 191 -26.46 2.47 -7.30
C ILE A 191 -27.71 2.16 -8.12
N HIS A 192 -27.55 1.78 -9.38
CA HIS A 192 -28.68 1.56 -10.29
C HIS A 192 -29.41 0.23 -10.08
N MET A 193 -28.72 -0.82 -9.66
CA MET A 193 -29.35 -2.11 -9.36
C MET A 193 -29.89 -2.19 -7.93
N GLY A 194 -29.05 -1.89 -6.93
CA GLY A 194 -29.40 -2.04 -5.52
C GLY A 194 -29.89 -0.76 -4.86
N GLY A 195 -29.28 0.38 -5.21
CA GLY A 195 -29.61 1.67 -4.61
C GLY A 195 -31.01 2.17 -4.97
N VAL A 196 -31.38 2.12 -6.25
CA VAL A 196 -32.72 2.52 -6.73
C VAL A 196 -33.78 1.63 -6.09
N GLU A 197 -33.56 0.32 -6.06
CA GLU A 197 -34.51 -0.63 -5.49
C GLU A 197 -34.74 -0.35 -4.00
N LYS A 198 -33.67 -0.19 -3.20
CA LYS A 198 -33.77 0.14 -1.77
C LYS A 198 -34.52 1.46 -1.52
N TYR A 199 -34.22 2.50 -2.30
CA TYR A 199 -34.91 3.79 -2.21
C TYR A 199 -36.41 3.62 -2.48
N CYS A 200 -36.78 2.91 -3.55
CA CYS A 200 -38.18 2.72 -3.91
C CYS A 200 -38.92 1.81 -2.93
N GLN A 201 -38.29 0.77 -2.40
CA GLN A 201 -38.84 -0.06 -1.34
C GLN A 201 -39.12 0.76 -0.06
N LYS A 202 -38.23 1.69 0.33
CA LYS A 202 -38.46 2.60 1.47
C LYS A 202 -39.70 3.48 1.27
N HIS A 203 -40.00 3.86 0.03
CA HIS A 203 -41.20 4.59 -0.35
C HIS A 203 -42.40 3.68 -0.72
N GLY A 204 -42.33 2.37 -0.44
CA GLY A 204 -43.44 1.43 -0.63
C GLY A 204 -43.71 1.04 -2.09
N VAL A 205 -42.75 1.25 -3.00
CA VAL A 205 -42.89 0.94 -4.43
C VAL A 205 -41.95 -0.19 -4.82
N LYS A 206 -42.51 -1.26 -5.40
CA LYS A 206 -41.74 -2.33 -6.03
C LYS A 206 -41.56 -2.03 -7.51
N LEU A 207 -40.32 -1.91 -7.95
CA LEU A 207 -39.95 -1.69 -9.35
C LEU A 207 -40.02 -3.01 -10.11
N ASN A 208 -40.64 -3.01 -11.30
CA ASN A 208 -40.79 -4.22 -12.11
C ASN A 208 -40.05 -4.12 -13.45
N ILE A 209 -39.90 -2.91 -14.00
CA ILE A 209 -39.40 -2.69 -15.37
C ILE A 209 -37.94 -2.23 -15.33
N TYR A 210 -37.62 -1.24 -14.48
CA TYR A 210 -36.34 -0.55 -14.45
C TYR A 210 -35.15 -1.49 -14.17
N PRO A 211 -35.15 -2.31 -13.09
CA PRO A 211 -34.00 -3.18 -12.80
C PRO A 211 -33.77 -4.20 -13.92
N GLN A 212 -34.84 -4.75 -14.49
CA GLN A 212 -34.77 -5.76 -15.54
C GLN A 212 -34.23 -5.18 -16.86
N ARG A 213 -34.72 -3.99 -17.26
CA ARG A 213 -34.22 -3.31 -18.46
C ARG A 213 -32.78 -2.85 -18.29
N PHE A 214 -32.41 -2.33 -17.12
CA PHE A 214 -31.03 -1.93 -16.83
C PHE A 214 -30.07 -3.12 -16.94
N MET A 215 -30.39 -4.25 -16.30
CA MET A 215 -29.57 -5.46 -16.41
C MET A 215 -29.44 -5.95 -17.85
N LYS A 216 -30.52 -5.88 -18.64
CA LYS A 216 -30.51 -6.31 -20.03
C LYS A 216 -29.65 -5.40 -20.92
N ASP A 217 -29.79 -4.10 -20.78
CA ASP A 217 -29.13 -3.12 -21.63
C ASP A 217 -27.63 -2.97 -21.33
N TYR A 218 -27.23 -3.23 -20.08
CA TYR A 218 -25.84 -3.10 -19.61
C TYR A 218 -25.19 -4.45 -19.23
N ALA A 219 -25.74 -5.57 -19.70
CA ALA A 219 -25.31 -6.92 -19.34
C ALA A 219 -23.80 -7.14 -19.59
N GLU A 220 -23.31 -6.74 -20.76
CA GLU A 220 -21.90 -6.91 -21.15
C GLU A 220 -20.96 -6.07 -20.27
N GLN A 221 -21.36 -4.83 -19.93
CA GLN A 221 -20.58 -3.93 -19.08
C GLN A 221 -20.53 -4.44 -17.64
N ILE A 222 -21.66 -4.97 -17.13
CA ILE A 222 -21.74 -5.57 -15.81
C ILE A 222 -20.82 -6.79 -15.73
N GLU A 223 -20.91 -7.70 -16.71
CA GLU A 223 -20.07 -8.89 -16.77
C GLU A 223 -18.58 -8.53 -16.85
N GLU A 224 -18.23 -7.52 -17.65
CA GLU A 224 -16.83 -7.08 -17.78
C GLU A 224 -16.29 -6.49 -16.48
N VAL A 225 -17.06 -5.62 -15.81
CA VAL A 225 -16.68 -5.03 -14.52
C VAL A 225 -16.52 -6.12 -13.46
N ASP A 226 -17.45 -7.08 -13.40
CA ASP A 226 -17.39 -8.18 -12.44
C ASP A 226 -16.21 -9.12 -12.71
N ARG A 227 -15.88 -9.39 -13.98
CA ARG A 227 -14.69 -10.15 -14.39
C ARG A 227 -13.40 -9.45 -13.98
N GLN A 228 -13.30 -8.14 -14.21
CA GLN A 228 -12.12 -7.36 -13.85
C GLN A 228 -11.93 -7.28 -12.32
N LEU A 229 -13.01 -7.10 -11.55
CA LEU A 229 -12.99 -7.13 -10.09
C LEU A 229 -12.68 -8.52 -9.51
N GLY A 230 -13.07 -9.58 -10.23
CA GLY A 230 -12.83 -10.97 -9.86
C GLY A 230 -11.35 -11.29 -9.60
N ASN A 231 -10.45 -10.56 -10.26
CA ASN A 231 -9.02 -10.86 -10.33
C ASN A 231 -8.20 -10.35 -9.13
N THR A 232 -8.75 -9.54 -8.22
CA THR A 232 -7.96 -8.95 -7.12
C THR A 232 -8.74 -8.78 -5.82
N LEU A 233 -8.23 -9.37 -4.73
CA LEU A 233 -8.86 -9.33 -3.40
C LEU A 233 -8.97 -7.90 -2.83
N PHE A 234 -7.97 -7.05 -3.12
CA PHE A 234 -7.91 -5.66 -2.69
C PHE A 234 -9.04 -4.80 -3.28
N LEU A 235 -9.30 -4.93 -4.58
CA LEU A 235 -10.36 -4.21 -5.29
C LEU A 235 -11.75 -4.56 -4.73
N LYS A 236 -12.00 -5.85 -4.45
CA LYS A 236 -13.25 -6.30 -3.82
C LYS A 236 -13.49 -5.65 -2.46
N PHE A 237 -12.46 -5.54 -1.63
CA PHE A 237 -12.55 -4.88 -0.33
C PHE A 237 -12.85 -3.38 -0.46
N MET A 238 -12.18 -2.69 -1.39
CA MET A 238 -12.41 -1.27 -1.65
C MET A 238 -13.83 -0.99 -2.13
N VAL A 239 -14.35 -1.83 -3.05
CA VAL A 239 -15.74 -1.76 -3.54
C VAL A 239 -16.72 -1.90 -2.38
N GLN A 240 -16.57 -2.95 -1.56
CA GLN A 240 -17.50 -3.21 -0.45
C GLN A 240 -17.55 -2.05 0.54
N LYS A 241 -16.39 -1.48 0.90
CA LYS A 241 -16.33 -0.31 1.78
C LYS A 241 -17.00 0.91 1.17
N ALA A 242 -16.81 1.15 -0.13
CA ALA A 242 -17.41 2.28 -0.82
C ALA A 242 -18.93 2.11 -1.00
N GLU A 243 -19.41 0.89 -1.26
CA GLU A 243 -20.85 0.58 -1.31
C GLU A 243 -21.53 0.87 0.04
N ASP A 244 -20.93 0.44 1.15
CA ASP A 244 -21.41 0.72 2.50
C ASP A 244 -21.47 2.24 2.78
N GLU A 245 -20.48 2.98 2.29
CA GLU A 245 -20.42 4.43 2.45
C GLU A 245 -21.47 5.17 1.62
N VAL A 246 -21.69 4.75 0.36
CA VAL A 246 -22.75 5.29 -0.51
C VAL A 246 -24.13 5.04 0.09
N ILE A 247 -24.37 3.85 0.66
CA ILE A 247 -25.61 3.56 1.39
C ILE A 247 -25.77 4.51 2.57
N ARG A 248 -24.69 4.74 3.33
CA ARG A 248 -24.70 5.56 4.54
C ARG A 248 -24.86 7.06 4.27
N MET A 249 -24.28 7.59 3.18
CA MET A 249 -24.08 9.03 3.03
C MET A 249 -25.04 9.76 2.08
N GLY A 250 -25.90 9.12 1.28
CA GLY A 250 -26.76 9.95 0.43
C GLY A 250 -27.54 9.34 -0.71
N LEU A 251 -27.95 8.07 -0.66
CA LEU A 251 -28.91 7.56 -1.66
C LEU A 251 -30.20 8.38 -1.65
N GLU A 252 -30.70 8.76 -0.47
CA GLU A 252 -31.91 9.59 -0.35
C GLU A 252 -31.74 10.98 -0.97
N GLU A 253 -30.66 11.68 -0.64
CA GLU A 253 -30.40 13.02 -1.18
C GLU A 253 -30.12 12.99 -2.70
N LYS A 254 -29.45 11.95 -3.18
CA LYS A 254 -29.23 11.74 -4.62
C LYS A 254 -30.56 11.55 -5.36
N TYR A 255 -31.43 10.67 -4.88
CA TYR A 255 -32.71 10.43 -5.53
C TYR A 255 -33.71 11.57 -5.34
N ASP A 256 -33.64 12.31 -4.23
CA ASP A 256 -34.43 13.51 -4.03
C ASP A 256 -34.06 14.61 -5.05
N ARG A 257 -32.76 14.81 -5.32
CA ARG A 257 -32.30 15.72 -6.37
C ARG A 257 -32.79 15.30 -7.76
N LEU A 258 -32.75 13.99 -8.07
CA LEU A 258 -33.26 13.48 -9.34
C LEU A 258 -34.78 13.66 -9.46
N ARG A 259 -35.54 13.41 -8.39
CA ARG A 259 -36.98 13.69 -8.30
C ARG A 259 -37.28 15.15 -8.60
N LYS A 260 -36.57 16.08 -7.94
CA LYS A 260 -36.70 17.52 -8.21
C LYS A 260 -36.39 17.85 -9.66
N GLY A 261 -35.34 17.26 -10.24
CA GLY A 261 -35.01 17.39 -11.67
C GLY A 261 -36.15 16.97 -12.60
N VAL A 262 -36.84 15.86 -12.30
CA VAL A 262 -38.01 15.40 -13.05
C VAL A 262 -39.18 16.40 -12.94
N ILE A 263 -39.44 16.91 -11.74
CA ILE A 263 -40.47 17.94 -11.51
C ILE A 263 -40.18 19.18 -12.37
N VAL A 264 -38.94 19.68 -12.34
CA VAL A 264 -38.50 20.82 -13.15
C VAL A 264 -38.74 20.54 -14.64
N MET A 265 -38.29 19.39 -15.15
CA MET A 265 -38.47 19.02 -16.54
C MET A 265 -39.95 18.99 -16.95
N GLN A 266 -40.83 18.42 -16.11
CA GLN A 266 -42.27 18.35 -16.40
C GLN A 266 -42.94 19.73 -16.35
N LEU A 267 -42.63 20.56 -15.35
CA LEU A 267 -43.17 21.91 -15.22
C LEU A 267 -42.74 22.80 -16.38
N ARG A 268 -41.47 22.76 -16.75
CA ARG A 268 -40.94 23.56 -17.85
C ARG A 268 -41.55 23.17 -19.19
N LYS A 269 -41.76 21.87 -19.43
CA LYS A 269 -42.47 21.39 -20.62
C LYS A 269 -43.94 21.86 -20.64
N LYS A 270 -44.62 21.85 -19.49
CA LYS A 270 -46.03 22.26 -19.38
C LYS A 270 -46.22 23.78 -19.51
N GLN A 271 -45.27 24.56 -19.01
CA GLN A 271 -45.34 26.03 -18.93
C GLN A 271 -44.48 26.75 -19.99
N ASN A 272 -43.78 26.00 -20.83
CA ASN A 272 -42.89 26.49 -21.89
C ASN A 272 -41.80 27.45 -21.37
N ILE A 273 -41.14 27.08 -20.27
CA ILE A 273 -40.11 27.90 -19.59
C ILE A 273 -38.69 27.54 -20.09
N PRO A 274 -37.86 28.52 -20.50
CA PRO A 274 -36.46 28.32 -20.94
C PRO A 274 -35.51 27.70 -19.89
N ASP A 275 -34.37 27.14 -20.33
CA ASP A 275 -33.40 26.39 -19.50
C ASP A 275 -32.74 27.18 -18.37
N GLY A 276 -32.78 28.52 -18.41
CA GLY A 276 -32.17 29.39 -17.40
C GLY A 276 -33.14 30.18 -16.52
N GLU A 277 -34.46 30.07 -16.75
CA GLU A 277 -35.46 30.97 -16.12
C GLU A 277 -36.27 30.28 -15.02
N PHE A 278 -36.01 28.98 -14.76
CA PHE A 278 -36.74 28.24 -13.75
C PHE A 278 -36.18 28.50 -12.35
N VAL A 279 -37.02 29.09 -11.47
CA VAL A 279 -36.72 29.27 -10.05
C VAL A 279 -37.50 28.25 -9.23
N TRP A 280 -36.78 27.50 -8.39
CA TRP A 280 -37.40 26.52 -7.49
C TRP A 280 -38.27 27.21 -6.44
N LYS A 281 -39.44 26.64 -6.17
CA LYS A 281 -40.35 27.05 -5.09
C LYS A 281 -40.75 25.85 -4.26
N ASP A 282 -40.91 26.04 -2.96
CA ASP A 282 -41.21 24.96 -2.01
C ASP A 282 -42.53 24.22 -2.34
N GLU A 283 -43.50 24.92 -2.94
CA GLU A 283 -44.77 24.33 -3.38
C GLU A 283 -44.57 23.18 -4.41
N TYR A 284 -43.49 23.23 -5.21
CA TYR A 284 -43.19 22.22 -6.21
C TYR A 284 -42.75 20.89 -5.60
N ASP A 285 -42.28 20.89 -4.35
CA ASP A 285 -41.82 19.68 -3.67
C ASP A 285 -42.96 18.67 -3.49
N SER A 286 -44.20 19.16 -3.44
CA SER A 286 -45.42 18.36 -3.30
C SER A 286 -45.92 17.74 -4.61
N LEU A 287 -45.39 18.17 -5.77
CA LEU A 287 -45.90 17.75 -7.10
C LEU A 287 -45.59 16.29 -7.44
N MET A 288 -44.57 15.71 -6.83
CA MET A 288 -44.22 14.31 -7.01
C MET A 288 -43.55 13.83 -5.74
N ASP A 289 -44.19 12.94 -5.00
CA ASP A 289 -43.58 12.29 -3.83
C ASP A 289 -42.54 11.23 -4.25
N GLY A 290 -41.81 10.68 -3.28
CA GLY A 290 -40.80 9.64 -3.54
C GLY A 290 -41.39 8.40 -4.24
N ALA A 291 -42.62 8.02 -3.88
CA ALA A 291 -43.33 6.90 -4.52
C ALA A 291 -43.75 7.22 -5.96
N GLY A 292 -44.20 8.45 -6.23
CA GLY A 292 -44.50 8.96 -7.57
C GLY A 292 -43.27 9.00 -8.46
N TYR A 293 -42.12 9.42 -7.92
CA TYR A 293 -40.84 9.37 -8.63
C TYR A 293 -40.44 7.94 -9.00
N CYS A 294 -40.53 6.99 -8.07
CA CYS A 294 -40.22 5.59 -8.35
C CYS A 294 -41.10 4.99 -9.45
N ARG A 295 -42.41 5.30 -9.46
CA ARG A 295 -43.31 4.88 -10.54
C ARG A 295 -43.00 5.57 -11.86
N PHE A 296 -42.60 6.85 -11.83
CA PHE A 296 -42.18 7.56 -13.03
C PHE A 296 -40.90 6.95 -13.61
N LEU A 297 -39.93 6.64 -12.75
CA LEU A 297 -38.66 5.98 -13.11
C LEU A 297 -38.90 4.62 -13.77
N ASP A 298 -39.77 3.79 -13.18
CA ASP A 298 -40.10 2.45 -13.70
C ASP A 298 -40.74 2.51 -15.09
N ASN A 299 -41.61 3.49 -15.33
CA ASN A 299 -42.37 3.62 -16.58
C ASN A 299 -41.66 4.41 -17.69
N ASN A 300 -40.58 5.15 -17.37
CA ASN A 300 -39.92 6.05 -18.31
C ASN A 300 -38.42 5.75 -18.48
N TYR A 301 -38.02 4.47 -18.35
CA TYR A 301 -36.63 4.05 -18.48
C TYR A 301 -35.91 4.65 -19.72
N ASP A 302 -36.56 4.62 -20.89
CA ASP A 302 -35.99 5.10 -22.14
C ASP A 302 -35.70 6.61 -22.12
N LEU A 303 -36.50 7.39 -21.39
CA LEU A 303 -36.26 8.82 -21.18
C LEU A 303 -34.97 9.04 -20.39
N PHE A 304 -34.78 8.30 -19.30
CA PHE A 304 -33.58 8.40 -18.45
C PHE A 304 -32.32 7.96 -19.16
N LYS A 305 -32.43 6.94 -20.02
CA LYS A 305 -31.35 6.53 -20.92
C LYS A 305 -30.96 7.67 -21.88
N ASN A 306 -31.94 8.26 -22.56
CA ASN A 306 -31.68 9.29 -23.58
C ASN A 306 -31.14 10.61 -23.02
N ILE A 307 -31.52 11.01 -21.81
CA ILE A 307 -30.92 12.19 -21.15
C ILE A 307 -29.50 11.90 -20.61
N GLY A 308 -29.09 10.64 -20.64
CA GLY A 308 -27.76 10.19 -20.27
C GLY A 308 -27.58 10.02 -18.78
N LEU A 309 -28.60 9.51 -18.08
CA LEU A 309 -28.48 9.11 -16.68
C LEU A 309 -27.38 8.05 -16.49
N PHE A 310 -27.05 7.31 -17.55
CA PHE A 310 -26.07 6.23 -17.61
C PHE A 310 -24.83 6.59 -18.47
N LYS A 311 -24.56 7.89 -18.67
CA LYS A 311 -23.53 8.38 -19.60
C LYS A 311 -22.14 7.84 -19.31
N ASP A 312 -21.84 7.52 -18.05
CA ASP A 312 -20.51 7.04 -17.65
C ASP A 312 -20.31 5.56 -18.02
N LEU A 313 -21.40 4.77 -18.03
CA LEU A 313 -21.45 3.43 -18.64
C LEU A 313 -21.48 3.48 -20.19
N ASP A 314 -22.18 4.47 -20.79
CA ASP A 314 -22.33 4.60 -22.25
C ASP A 314 -21.08 5.13 -22.96
N LYS A 315 -20.31 6.05 -22.36
CA LYS A 315 -19.15 6.71 -23.00
C LYS A 315 -17.95 5.80 -23.20
N GLN A 316 -17.87 4.68 -22.50
CA GLN A 316 -16.64 3.89 -22.40
C GLN A 316 -16.78 2.45 -22.94
N GLY A 317 -17.91 2.16 -23.61
CA GLY A 317 -18.13 0.95 -24.41
C GLY A 317 -17.92 1.14 -25.92
N LYS A 318 -17.28 2.25 -26.34
CA LYS A 318 -16.85 2.51 -27.73
C LYS A 318 -15.34 2.50 -27.85
#